data_AF-A0A2A1KDS7-F1
#
_entry.id   AF-A0A2A1KDS7-F1
#
_cell.length_a   1.000
_cell.length_b   1.000
_cell.length_c   1.000
_cell.angle_alpha   90.00
_cell.angle_beta   90.00
_cell.angle_gamma   90.00
#
_symmetry.space_group_name_H-M   'P 1'
#
loop_
_entity.id
_entity.type
_entity.pdbx_description
1 polymer ?
#
loop_
_entity_poly.entity_id
_entity_poly.type
_entity_poly.pdbx_seq_one_letter_code
_entity_poly.pdbx_strand_id
1 'polypeptide(L)'
;MDVGLLATIFNFIIFLVQIYYFGMIIYFFTSWVPNIRESKFGEILGKLYEPFLEPFRKIIPPIGMIDISSLVALFVLVLFQAGLRSIFNMIIVHLM
;
A
#
# COMPACT_ATOMS: atom_id res chain seq x y z
N MET A 1 -15.58 22.47 -11.07
CA MET A 1 -14.33 21.71 -11.25
C MET A 1 -14.48 20.98 -12.56
N ASP A 2 -13.59 21.20 -13.52
CA ASP A 2 -13.63 20.50 -14.80
C ASP A 2 -13.32 19.01 -14.60
N VAL A 3 -13.92 18.16 -15.43
CA VAL A 3 -13.71 16.70 -15.39
C VAL A 3 -12.23 16.34 -15.58
N GLY A 4 -11.48 17.15 -16.33
CA GLY A 4 -10.04 17.00 -16.52
C GLY A 4 -9.23 17.17 -15.23
N LEU A 5 -9.52 18.21 -14.45
CA LEU A 5 -8.89 18.42 -13.14
C LEU A 5 -9.21 17.27 -12.17
N LEU A 6 -10.46 16.81 -12.12
CA LEU A 6 -10.85 15.66 -11.29
C LEU A 6 -10.06 14.40 -11.68
N ALA A 7 -9.94 14.11 -12.97
CA ALA A 7 -9.17 12.98 -13.46
C ALA A 7 -7.68 13.11 -13.14
N THR A 8 -7.12 14.32 -13.22
CA THR A 8 -5.71 14.58 -12.91
C THR A 8 -5.42 14.32 -11.44
N ILE A 9 -6.26 14.85 -10.53
CA ILE A 9 -6.14 14.61 -9.09
C ILE A 9 -6.27 13.13 -8.78
N PHE A 10 -7.25 12.45 -9.37
CA PHE A 10 -7.44 11.02 -9.17
C PHE A 10 -6.25 10.19 -9.63
N ASN A 11 -5.71 10.47 -10.82
CA ASN A 11 -4.52 9.77 -11.33
C ASN A 11 -3.29 10.01 -10.44
N PHE A 12 -3.14 11.21 -9.88
CA PHE A 12 -2.07 11.49 -8.91
C PHE A 12 -2.23 10.66 -7.63
N ILE A 13 -3.45 10.52 -7.11
CA ILE A 13 -3.72 9.65 -5.95
C ILE A 13 -3.37 8.20 -6.28
N ILE A 14 -3.82 7.69 -7.44
CA ILE A 14 -3.51 6.32 -7.87
C ILE A 14 -2.01 6.09 -8.02
N PHE A 15 -1.28 7.08 -8.53
CA PHE A 15 0.17 7.04 -8.64
C PHE A 15 0.85 6.93 -7.26
N LEU A 16 0.42 7.71 -6.27
CA LEU A 16 0.93 7.61 -4.89
C LEU A 16 0.64 6.24 -4.27
N VAL A 17 -0.56 5.69 -4.48
CA VAL A 17 -0.92 4.34 -4.02
C VAL A 17 -0.03 3.28 -4.67
N GLN A 18 0.32 3.44 -5.96
CA GLN A 18 1.25 2.52 -6.64
C GLN A 18 2.65 2.58 -6.05
N ILE A 19 3.19 3.79 -5.79
CA ILE A 19 4.48 3.93 -5.12
C ILE A 19 4.46 3.23 -3.76
N TYR A 20 3.41 3.48 -2.96
CA TYR A 20 3.26 2.85 -1.65
C TYR A 20 3.19 1.32 -1.75
N TYR A 21 2.44 0.79 -2.73
CA TYR A 21 2.32 -0.65 -2.98
C TYR A 21 3.67 -1.30 -3.34
N PHE A 22 4.41 -0.73 -4.30
CA PHE A 22 5.72 -1.28 -4.67
C PHE A 22 6.75 -1.12 -3.55
N GLY A 23 6.71 -0.02 -2.81
CA GLY A 23 7.57 0.15 -1.64
C GLY A 23 7.24 -0.84 -0.51
N MET A 24 5.97 -1.20 -0.32
CA MET A 24 5.57 -2.26 0.61
C MET A 24 6.05 -3.65 0.13
N ILE A 25 6.07 -3.91 -1.18
CA ILE A 25 6.69 -5.14 -1.70
C ILE A 25 8.19 -5.19 -1.35
N ILE A 26 8.90 -4.08 -1.53
CA ILE A 26 10.33 -3.99 -1.14
C ILE A 26 10.46 -4.25 0.35
N TYR A 27 9.62 -3.61 1.17
CA TYR A 27 9.63 -3.79 2.62
C TYR A 27 9.35 -5.23 3.05
N PHE A 28 8.39 -5.89 2.41
CA PHE A 28 8.07 -7.29 2.63
C PHE A 28 9.31 -8.18 2.48
N PHE A 29 10.09 -8.00 1.41
CA PHE A 29 11.32 -8.77 1.21
C PHE A 29 12.40 -8.48 2.26
N THR A 30 12.41 -7.31 2.89
CA THR A 30 13.35 -7.04 4.00
C THR A 30 13.11 -7.95 5.21
N SER A 31 11.89 -8.49 5.40
CA SER A 31 11.62 -9.45 6.48
C SER A 31 12.40 -10.75 6.33
N TRP A 32 12.70 -11.16 5.09
CA TRP A 32 13.40 -12.40 4.80
C TRP A 32 14.92 -12.30 5.01
N VAL A 33 15.45 -11.08 5.07
CA VAL A 33 16.88 -10.80 5.22
C VAL A 33 17.08 -9.86 6.41
N PRO A 34 17.31 -10.38 7.63
CA PRO A 34 17.39 -9.58 8.87
C PRO A 34 18.37 -8.40 8.79
N ASN A 35 19.54 -8.60 8.16
CA ASN A 35 20.53 -7.53 7.98
C ASN A 35 19.99 -6.31 7.21
N ILE A 36 19.03 -6.50 6.28
CA ILE A 36 18.39 -5.41 5.55
C ILE A 36 17.35 -4.73 6.45
N ARG A 37 16.57 -5.51 7.20
CA ARG A 37 15.58 -5.01 8.17
C ARG A 37 16.21 -4.08 9.21
N GLU A 38 17.38 -4.46 9.72
CA GLU A 38 18.13 -3.73 10.75
C GLU A 38 18.99 -2.59 10.19
N SER A 39 19.08 -2.45 8.87
CA SER A 39 19.81 -1.34 8.24
C SER A 39 19.03 -0.02 8.35
N LYS A 40 19.73 1.12 8.18
CA LYS A 40 19.09 2.44 8.09
C LYS A 40 17.98 2.50 7.03
N PHE A 41 18.15 1.78 5.92
CA PHE A 41 17.14 1.69 4.87
C PHE A 41 15.90 0.93 5.38
N GLY A 42 16.10 -0.21 6.05
CA GLY A 42 15.03 -0.99 6.67
C GLY A 42 14.27 -0.21 7.74
N GLU A 43 14.96 0.58 8.58
CA GLU A 43 14.34 1.46 9.57
C GLU A 43 13.45 2.54 8.95
N ILE A 44 13.90 3.17 7.85
CA ILE A 44 13.11 4.18 7.13
C ILE A 44 11.84 3.56 6.57
N LEU A 45 11.96 2.40 5.91
CA LEU A 45 10.78 1.68 5.42
C LEU A 45 9.87 1.26 6.58
N GLY A 46 10.45 0.80 7.69
CA GLY A 46 9.70 0.43 8.90
C GLY A 46 8.84 1.58 9.41
N LYS A 47 9.39 2.79 9.52
CA LYS A 47 8.61 3.98 9.93
C LYS A 47 7.42 4.27 8.99
N LEU A 48 7.55 3.94 7.72
CA LEU A 48 6.50 4.18 6.72
C LEU A 48 5.43 3.09 6.68
N TYR A 49 5.82 1.83 6.83
CA TYR A 49 4.92 0.68 6.60
C TYR A 49 4.42 0.02 7.89
N GLU A 50 5.17 0.09 9.00
CA GLU A 50 4.77 -0.53 10.27
C GLU A 50 3.43 -0.03 10.81
N PRO A 51 3.11 1.28 10.79
CA PRO A 51 1.80 1.75 11.26
C PRO A 51 0.62 1.13 10.49
N PHE A 52 0.81 0.85 9.19
CA PHE A 52 -0.20 0.18 8.38
C PHE A 52 -0.23 -1.33 8.62
N LEU A 53 0.92 -1.96 8.88
CA LEU A 53 1.04 -3.40 9.13
C LEU A 53 0.62 -3.84 10.53
N GLU A 54 0.76 -2.98 11.54
CA GLU A 54 0.46 -3.31 12.94
C GLU A 54 -0.94 -3.93 13.15
N PRO A 55 -2.03 -3.37 12.58
CA PRO A 55 -3.35 -3.99 12.67
C PRO A 55 -3.40 -5.40 12.08
N PHE A 56 -2.72 -5.64 10.96
CA PHE A 56 -2.67 -6.95 10.32
C PHE A 56 -1.89 -7.96 11.17
N ARG A 57 -0.79 -7.55 11.79
CA ARG A 57 0.04 -8.41 12.67
C ARG A 57 -0.68 -8.84 13.93
N LYS A 58 -1.61 -8.03 14.43
CA LYS A 58 -2.47 -8.40 15.57
C LYS A 58 -3.41 -9.56 15.23
N ILE A 59 -3.78 -9.72 13.96
CA ILE A 59 -4.69 -10.77 13.48
C ILE A 59 -3.88 -11.97 12.96
N ILE A 60 -2.82 -11.73 12.20
CA ILE A 60 -1.97 -12.73 11.56
C ILE A 60 -0.51 -12.41 11.90
N PRO A 61 0.02 -12.95 13.01
CA PRO A 61 1.41 -12.70 13.39
C PRO A 61 2.40 -13.32 12.39
N PRO A 62 3.64 -12.81 12.31
CA PRO A 62 4.69 -13.41 11.50
C PRO A 62 4.99 -14.86 11.91
N ILE A 63 5.35 -15.70 10.93
CA ILE A 63 5.79 -17.08 11.19
C ILE A 63 7.30 -17.15 10.96
N GLY A 64 8.06 -17.26 12.04
CA GLY A 64 9.52 -17.19 11.98
C GLY A 64 9.98 -15.82 11.44
N MET A 65 10.77 -15.83 10.36
CA MET A 65 11.24 -14.60 9.69
C MET A 65 10.28 -14.10 8.59
N ILE A 66 9.22 -14.84 8.27
CA ILE A 66 8.33 -14.51 7.15
C ILE A 66 7.16 -13.66 7.65
N ASP A 67 7.06 -12.45 7.14
CA ASP A 67 5.94 -11.55 7.44
C ASP A 67 4.73 -11.83 6.52
N ILE A 68 3.85 -12.73 6.96
CA ILE A 68 2.59 -13.04 6.26
C ILE A 68 1.62 -11.85 6.29
N SER A 69 1.67 -11.01 7.34
CA SER A 69 0.79 -9.85 7.47
C SER A 69 0.99 -8.85 6.33
N SER A 70 2.23 -8.70 5.84
CA SER A 70 2.56 -7.88 4.67
C SER A 70 1.90 -8.37 3.39
N LEU A 71 1.75 -9.68 3.20
CA LEU A 71 1.05 -10.22 2.02
C LEU A 71 -0.44 -9.88 2.05
N VAL A 72 -1.07 -9.97 3.23
CA VAL A 72 -2.47 -9.59 3.42
C VAL A 72 -2.66 -8.09 3.24
N ALA A 73 -1.74 -7.27 3.75
CA ALA A 73 -1.75 -5.83 3.56
C ALA A 73 -1.62 -5.44 2.08
N LEU A 74 -0.75 -6.12 1.32
CA LEU A 74 -0.64 -5.95 -0.14
C LEU A 74 -1.95 -6.30 -0.85
N PHE A 75 -2.59 -7.40 -0.48
CA PHE A 75 -3.89 -7.76 -1.03
C PHE A 75 -4.96 -6.69 -0.73
N VAL A 76 -4.98 -6.15 0.49
CA VAL A 76 -5.88 -5.05 0.86
C VAL A 76 -5.58 -3.79 0.05
N LEU A 77 -4.31 -3.47 -0.23
CA LEU A 77 -3.95 -2.34 -1.09
C LEU A 77 -4.46 -2.51 -2.53
N VAL A 78 -4.44 -3.74 -3.08
CA VAL A 78 -5.04 -4.03 -4.40
C VAL A 78 -6.54 -3.78 -4.38
N LEU A 79 -7.24 -4.28 -3.35
CA LEU A 79 -8.69 -4.06 -3.20
C LEU A 79 -9.01 -2.57 -3.01
N PHE A 80 -8.20 -1.86 -2.23
CA PHE A 80 -8.34 -0.42 -2.02
C PHE A 80 -8.19 0.34 -3.34
N GLN A 81 -7.17 0.03 -4.14
CA GLN A 81 -6.97 0.66 -5.44
C GLN A 81 -8.15 0.37 -6.40
N ALA A 82 -8.65 -0.86 -6.41
CA ALA A 82 -9.83 -1.23 -7.20
C ALA A 82 -11.08 -0.46 -6.74
N GLY A 83 -11.29 -0.33 -5.44
CA GLY A 83 -12.37 0.46 -4.84
C GLY A 83 -12.30 1.93 -5.23
N LEU A 84 -11.12 2.55 -5.13
CA LEU A 84 -10.90 3.93 -5.56
C LEU A 84 -11.28 4.15 -7.03
N ARG A 85 -10.85 3.25 -7.92
CA ARG A 85 -11.21 3.29 -9.35
C ARG A 85 -12.71 3.13 -9.58
N SER A 86 -13.35 2.22 -8.85
CA SER A 86 -14.80 2.02 -8.94
C SER A 86 -15.56 3.27 -8.54
N ILE A 87 -15.20 3.89 -7.41
CA ILE A 87 -15.83 5.13 -6.92
C ILE A 87 -15.61 6.27 -7.91
N PHE A 88 -14.39 6.44 -8.41
CA PHE A 88 -14.10 7.47 -9.41
C PHE A 88 -14.92 7.29 -10.68
N ASN A 89 -15.03 6.05 -11.19
CA ASN A 89 -15.86 5.74 -12.35
C ASN A 89 -17.34 6.06 -12.09
N MET A 90 -17.87 5.74 -10.90
CA MET A 90 -19.23 6.11 -10.53
C MET A 90 -19.41 7.63 -10.58
N ILE A 91 -18.48 8.40 -9.99
CA ILE A 91 -18.55 9.86 -9.99
C ILE A 91 -18.52 10.41 -11.43
N ILE A 92 -17.61 9.92 -12.27
CA ILE A 92 -17.49 10.37 -13.66
C ILE A 92 -18.76 10.08 -14.46
N VAL A 93 -19.35 8.89 -14.32
CA VAL A 93 -20.60 8.52 -15.00
C VAL A 93 -21.77 9.41 -14.59
N HIS A 94 -21.83 9.89 -13.35
CA HIS A 94 -22.90 10.80 -12.90
C HIS A 94 -22.68 12.26 -13.28
N LEU A 95 -21.44 12.65 -13.59
CA LEU A 95 -21.07 14.03 -13.95
C LEU A 95 -21.13 14.31 -15.46
N MET A 96 -21.12 13.26 -16.29
CA MET A 96 -21.30 13.32 -17.74
C MET A 96 -22.77 13.15 -18.12
#